data_AF-A0A7K9L692-F1
#
_entry.id   AF-A0A7K9L692-F1
#
_cell.length_a   1.000
_cell.length_b   1.000
_cell.length_c   1.000
_cell.angle_alpha   90.00
_cell.angle_beta   90.00
_cell.angle_gamma   90.00
#
_symmetry.space_group_name_H-M   'P 1'
#
loop_
_entity.id
_entity.type
_entity.pdbx_description
1 polymer ?
#
loop_
_entity_poly.entity_id
_entity_poly.type
_entity_poly.pdbx_seq_one_letter_code
_entity_poly.pdbx_strand_id
1 'polypeptide(L)'
;MAKAFFRLQKFLRRTQFLLFFLTAAYLMAGSLLLLQRTCLVIQQGSRGTATKQGLEELGRAGLAEPRSLQSRRAGPRLPVAMDAPQEPAPHSPLWLTSRNAELRQLRRRWLHRFSSEQQPLQPAGPAAPRHPAEHKGTYMGCFTHDSRERTLRGAVFYDLRKMTVAHCQEACAERAYSYAGLAHGAECFCGNSLPAAAAPGRECSSECRGQRGSVCGGRDRLSVYSVQLRPATRPRRNVIYRGCFRAPENLTDTFPASLILPNLTVEMCSEFCSKKEFPLAVIRGQECHCGFPTGRFSLREGADGRRCSGSRNASSAAGGQYCLVYQTPVQDTRCTDRKFLTTKSKVFVALSSFPGAGNTWARHLIEHATGYYTGSYYFDGALYNKGFKGEKDHWRSRRTICVKTHESGKTEIEMFDSAILLIRNPYKSLMAEFNRKYAGHLGYATDRNWKSKEWPDFVNSYSSWWASHVLEWLKYGKRLLVVHYEELKQSLIPTLKEMVEFLNVTVTEDRLLCVENNRDGSFKRSGAKQKDFEPFTQEMKDLINKYILTVDEALRERNFSGLPREYVPR
;
A
#
# COMPACT_ATOMS: atom_id res chain seq x y z
N MET A 1 18.34 -54.84 -8.09
CA MET A 1 17.05 -55.03 -7.40
C MET A 1 16.67 -53.92 -6.40
N ALA A 2 17.60 -53.19 -5.77
CA ALA A 2 17.28 -52.18 -4.73
C ALA A 2 16.47 -50.94 -5.19
N LYS A 3 16.57 -50.49 -6.45
CA LYS A 3 15.84 -49.31 -6.96
C LYS A 3 14.33 -49.54 -7.14
N ALA A 4 13.91 -50.79 -7.41
CA ALA A 4 12.50 -51.13 -7.58
C ALA A 4 11.76 -51.17 -6.23
N PHE A 5 12.44 -51.70 -5.20
CA PHE A 5 11.91 -51.78 -3.84
C PHE A 5 11.68 -50.38 -3.23
N PHE A 6 12.59 -49.44 -3.48
CA PHE A 6 12.45 -48.06 -3.00
C PHE A 6 11.29 -47.30 -3.67
N ARG A 7 11.00 -47.59 -4.95
CA ARG A 7 9.85 -47.00 -5.67
C ARG A 7 8.53 -47.56 -5.15
N LEU A 8 8.48 -48.86 -4.86
CA LEU A 8 7.30 -49.52 -4.29
C LEU A 8 7.01 -49.00 -2.87
N GLN A 9 8.04 -48.86 -2.03
CA GLN A 9 7.89 -48.33 -0.67
C GLN A 9 7.43 -46.85 -0.67
N LYS A 10 7.92 -46.04 -1.61
CA LYS A 10 7.48 -44.64 -1.77
C LYS A 10 6.05 -44.54 -2.30
N PHE A 11 5.63 -45.47 -3.16
CA PHE A 11 4.25 -45.57 -3.65
C PHE A 11 3.29 -45.98 -2.54
N LEU A 12 3.64 -47.02 -1.77
CA LEU A 12 2.85 -47.50 -0.62
C LEU A 12 2.70 -46.45 0.47
N ARG A 13 3.76 -45.66 0.76
CA ARG A 13 3.65 -44.53 1.70
C ARG A 13 2.70 -43.45 1.17
N ARG A 14 2.77 -43.13 -0.13
CA ARG A 14 1.87 -42.13 -0.75
C ARG A 14 0.42 -42.58 -0.74
N THR A 15 0.12 -43.84 -1.04
CA THR A 15 -1.25 -44.37 -0.98
C THR A 15 -1.80 -44.40 0.45
N GLN A 16 -0.95 -44.75 1.43
CA GLN A 16 -1.34 -44.72 2.84
C GLN A 16 -1.63 -43.29 3.35
N PHE A 17 -0.85 -42.30 2.93
CA PHE A 17 -1.15 -40.89 3.21
C PHE A 17 -2.44 -40.44 2.52
N LEU A 18 -2.68 -40.85 1.28
CA LEU A 18 -3.89 -40.47 0.52
C LEU A 18 -5.16 -41.06 1.15
N LEU A 19 -5.10 -42.30 1.64
CA LEU A 19 -6.18 -42.93 2.40
C LEU A 19 -6.42 -42.24 3.76
N PHE A 20 -5.35 -41.79 4.43
CA PHE A 20 -5.48 -40.99 5.67
C PHE A 20 -6.17 -39.63 5.43
N PHE A 21 -5.84 -38.94 4.34
CA PHE A 21 -6.51 -37.67 4.00
C PHE A 21 -7.96 -37.86 3.58
N LEU A 22 -8.28 -38.94 2.84
CA LEU A 22 -9.66 -39.25 2.47
C LEU A 22 -10.52 -39.63 3.68
N THR A 23 -9.97 -40.39 4.63
CA THR A 23 -10.67 -40.73 5.88
C THR A 23 -10.87 -39.51 6.77
N ALA A 24 -9.87 -38.63 6.90
CA ALA A 24 -10.02 -37.36 7.61
C ALA A 24 -11.06 -36.44 6.95
N ALA A 25 -11.06 -36.32 5.62
CA ALA A 25 -12.06 -35.54 4.89
C ALA A 25 -13.49 -36.11 5.06
N TYR A 26 -13.62 -37.44 5.06
CA TYR A 26 -14.90 -38.12 5.30
C TYR A 26 -15.42 -37.87 6.72
N LEU A 27 -14.56 -37.94 7.74
CA LEU A 27 -14.92 -37.65 9.13
C LEU A 27 -15.30 -36.17 9.34
N MET A 28 -14.60 -35.24 8.68
CA MET A 28 -14.92 -33.80 8.72
C MET A 28 -16.23 -33.46 8.01
N ALA A 29 -16.53 -34.12 6.89
CA ALA A 29 -17.81 -33.98 6.20
C ALA A 29 -18.97 -34.58 7.01
N GLY A 30 -18.75 -35.72 7.67
CA GLY A 30 -19.73 -36.36 8.56
C GLY A 30 -20.07 -35.50 9.79
N SER A 31 -19.08 -34.80 10.35
CA SER A 31 -19.29 -33.89 11.49
C SER A 31 -20.01 -32.59 11.10
N LEU A 32 -19.81 -32.08 9.87
CA LEU A 32 -20.60 -30.97 9.32
C LEU A 32 -22.08 -31.34 9.11
N LEU A 33 -22.37 -32.56 8.67
CA LEU A 33 -23.75 -33.05 8.51
C LEU A 33 -24.47 -33.26 9.86
N LEU A 34 -23.74 -33.69 10.90
CA LEU A 34 -24.27 -33.78 12.26
C LEU A 34 -24.54 -32.42 12.90
N LEU A 35 -23.71 -31.40 12.61
CA LEU A 35 -23.92 -30.01 13.02
C LEU A 35 -25.12 -29.34 12.30
N GLN A 36 -25.37 -29.67 11.03
CA GLN A 36 -26.56 -29.19 10.33
C GLN A 36 -27.86 -29.86 10.84
N ARG A 37 -27.81 -31.13 11.25
CA ARG A 37 -28.98 -31.81 11.86
C ARG A 37 -29.30 -31.30 13.26
N THR A 38 -28.31 -30.92 14.06
CA THR A 38 -28.53 -30.36 15.41
C THR A 38 -29.08 -28.93 15.37
N CYS A 39 -28.72 -28.11 14.38
CA CYS A 39 -29.34 -26.79 14.19
C CYS A 39 -30.81 -26.86 13.73
N LEU A 40 -31.21 -27.88 12.97
CA LEU A 40 -32.61 -28.04 12.53
C LEU A 40 -33.55 -28.52 13.63
N VAL A 41 -33.05 -29.23 14.65
CA VAL A 41 -33.87 -29.72 15.78
C VAL A 41 -34.16 -28.61 16.81
N ILE A 42 -33.32 -27.59 16.93
CA ILE A 42 -33.52 -26.49 17.89
C ILE A 42 -34.60 -25.50 17.44
N GLN A 43 -34.96 -25.47 16.14
CA GLN A 43 -35.91 -24.49 15.60
C GLN A 43 -37.37 -24.96 15.55
N GLN A 44 -37.70 -26.14 16.12
CA GLN A 44 -39.05 -26.72 16.09
C GLN A 44 -39.67 -27.03 17.47
N GLY A 45 -39.16 -26.44 18.56
CA GLY A 45 -39.72 -26.64 19.90
C GLY A 45 -40.21 -25.34 20.55
N SER A 46 -41.50 -25.32 20.90
CA SER A 46 -42.17 -24.40 21.84
C SER A 46 -42.91 -23.18 21.24
N ARG A 47 -44.13 -23.45 20.75
CA ARG A 47 -45.29 -22.57 20.93
C ARG A 47 -46.19 -23.25 21.96
N GLY A 48 -46.30 -22.68 23.15
CA GLY A 48 -47.15 -23.15 24.25
C GLY A 48 -47.65 -21.96 25.08
N THR A 49 -48.97 -21.88 25.21
CA THR A 49 -49.83 -20.80 25.70
C THR A 49 -49.98 -20.70 27.22
N ALA A 50 -50.19 -19.47 27.73
CA ALA A 50 -51.01 -19.02 28.89
C ALA A 50 -50.75 -19.67 30.29
N THR A 51 -50.75 -19.00 31.46
CA THR A 51 -51.62 -17.94 31.98
C THR A 51 -51.12 -17.45 33.38
N LYS A 52 -51.48 -16.21 33.76
CA LYS A 52 -51.72 -15.60 35.11
C LYS A 52 -50.55 -15.37 36.11
N GLN A 53 -50.26 -14.10 36.43
CA GLN A 53 -50.74 -13.38 37.67
C GLN A 53 -50.15 -11.95 37.83
N GLY A 54 -51.04 -10.94 37.92
CA GLY A 54 -50.99 -9.72 38.79
C GLY A 54 -49.95 -8.62 38.48
N LEU A 55 -50.19 -7.31 38.58
CA LEU A 55 -51.17 -6.47 39.30
C LEU A 55 -51.10 -5.03 38.68
N GLU A 56 -52.22 -4.29 38.68
CA GLU A 56 -52.47 -2.81 38.80
C GLU A 56 -51.41 -1.76 38.40
N GLU A 57 -51.65 -0.51 38.00
CA GLU A 57 -52.78 0.38 37.65
C GLU A 57 -52.10 1.67 37.13
N LEU A 58 -52.64 2.33 36.10
CA LEU A 58 -52.95 3.78 36.02
C LEU A 58 -53.17 4.18 34.55
N GLY A 59 -54.37 4.65 34.26
CA GLY A 59 -54.83 4.95 32.90
C GLY A 59 -54.58 6.38 32.43
N ARG A 60 -54.83 6.61 31.13
CA ARG A 60 -55.82 7.58 30.64
C ARG A 60 -56.09 7.41 29.14
N ALA A 61 -57.37 7.52 28.79
CA ALA A 61 -57.98 7.49 27.46
C ALA A 61 -57.52 8.67 26.56
N GLY A 62 -57.69 8.67 25.22
CA GLY A 62 -58.47 7.75 24.41
C GLY A 62 -58.42 8.01 22.89
N LEU A 63 -59.11 7.09 22.20
CA LEU A 63 -59.94 7.20 20.98
C LEU A 63 -59.42 8.02 19.79
N ALA A 64 -59.12 7.34 18.68
CA ALA A 64 -60.03 7.20 17.52
C ALA A 64 -59.27 6.88 16.21
N GLU A 65 -59.50 5.68 15.67
CA GLU A 65 -59.46 5.38 14.22
C GLU A 65 -60.83 5.80 13.60
N PRO A 66 -61.19 5.57 12.31
CA PRO A 66 -60.45 5.06 11.14
C PRO A 66 -60.81 5.78 9.81
N ARG A 67 -60.23 5.33 8.67
CA ARG A 67 -60.90 5.00 7.38
C ARG A 67 -59.88 4.98 6.23
N SER A 68 -59.52 3.80 5.71
CA SER A 68 -60.18 3.05 4.62
C SER A 68 -59.95 3.61 3.21
N LEU A 69 -59.29 2.85 2.34
CA LEU A 69 -59.94 2.26 1.17
C LEU A 69 -59.02 1.26 0.44
N GLN A 70 -59.51 0.03 0.36
CA GLN A 70 -59.05 -1.04 -0.52
C GLN A 70 -59.51 -0.75 -1.96
N SER A 71 -58.77 -1.27 -2.94
CA SER A 71 -59.41 -2.04 -4.01
C SER A 71 -58.47 -3.07 -4.62
N ARG A 72 -58.95 -4.32 -4.62
CA ARG A 72 -58.46 -5.51 -5.31
C ARG A 72 -59.15 -5.61 -6.67
N ARG A 73 -58.45 -6.15 -7.69
CA ARG A 73 -58.83 -7.34 -8.50
C ARG A 73 -57.89 -7.43 -9.72
N ALA A 74 -57.11 -8.51 -9.84
CA ALA A 74 -57.42 -9.81 -10.44
C ALA A 74 -57.12 -9.83 -11.95
N GLY A 75 -56.18 -10.70 -12.35
CA GLY A 75 -55.77 -10.89 -13.75
C GLY A 75 -56.73 -11.77 -14.56
N PRO A 76 -56.37 -12.04 -15.82
CA PRO A 76 -56.28 -13.44 -16.27
C PRO A 76 -55.07 -13.72 -17.19
N ARG A 77 -54.89 -15.02 -17.48
CA ARG A 77 -53.76 -15.69 -18.14
C ARG A 77 -53.73 -15.49 -19.67
N LEU A 78 -52.50 -15.41 -20.21
CA LEU A 78 -51.89 -15.90 -21.49
C LEU A 78 -52.79 -16.18 -22.72
N PRO A 79 -52.33 -15.79 -23.93
CA PRO A 79 -51.47 -16.70 -24.72
C PRO A 79 -50.31 -16.02 -25.50
N VAL A 80 -49.41 -16.89 -25.96
CA VAL A 80 -48.16 -16.67 -26.71
C VAL A 80 -48.41 -16.08 -28.11
N ALA A 81 -47.65 -15.06 -28.50
CA ALA A 81 -47.19 -14.83 -29.86
C ALA A 81 -45.92 -13.95 -29.84
N MET A 82 -44.95 -14.32 -30.67
CA MET A 82 -43.67 -13.66 -30.84
C MET A 82 -43.85 -12.23 -31.37
N ASP A 83 -43.13 -11.28 -30.79
CA ASP A 83 -42.52 -10.19 -31.55
C ASP A 83 -41.31 -9.66 -30.78
N ALA A 84 -40.18 -9.59 -31.48
CA ALA A 84 -38.89 -9.19 -30.97
C ALA A 84 -38.79 -7.66 -30.86
N PRO A 85 -38.30 -7.11 -29.74
CA PRO A 85 -37.79 -5.75 -29.73
C PRO A 85 -36.33 -5.75 -30.18
N GLN A 86 -36.09 -5.01 -31.25
CA GLN A 86 -34.81 -4.73 -31.90
C GLN A 86 -33.86 -4.03 -30.90
N GLU A 87 -32.81 -4.72 -30.46
CA GLU A 87 -31.72 -4.13 -29.65
C GLU A 87 -30.80 -3.26 -30.52
N PRO A 88 -30.27 -2.13 -30.01
CA PRO A 88 -29.23 -1.37 -30.69
C PRO A 88 -27.89 -2.12 -30.67
N ALA A 89 -27.16 -2.03 -31.79
CA ALA A 89 -25.95 -2.80 -32.09
C ALA A 89 -24.83 -2.68 -31.01
N PRO A 90 -24.13 -3.79 -30.68
CA PRO A 90 -22.98 -3.75 -29.80
C PRO A 90 -21.69 -3.43 -30.58
N HIS A 91 -21.15 -2.23 -30.41
CA HIS A 91 -19.76 -1.92 -30.75
C HIS A 91 -18.84 -2.55 -29.68
N SER A 92 -18.64 -3.86 -29.77
CA SER A 92 -17.61 -4.61 -29.05
C SER A 92 -17.30 -5.84 -29.87
N PRO A 93 -16.07 -6.04 -30.38
CA PRO A 93 -15.84 -7.13 -31.30
C PRO A 93 -15.94 -8.49 -30.56
N LEU A 94 -16.84 -9.35 -31.05
CA LEU A 94 -17.27 -10.62 -30.44
C LEU A 94 -16.12 -11.58 -30.01
N TRP A 95 -14.95 -11.48 -30.65
CA TRP A 95 -13.76 -12.28 -30.32
C TRP A 95 -13.13 -11.92 -28.95
N LEU A 96 -13.30 -10.69 -28.45
CA LEU A 96 -12.85 -10.31 -27.10
C LEU A 96 -13.69 -11.01 -26.03
N THR A 97 -15.00 -11.10 -26.21
CA THR A 97 -15.96 -11.68 -25.24
C THR A 97 -15.80 -13.18 -25.07
N SER A 98 -15.59 -13.93 -26.16
CA SER A 98 -15.47 -15.40 -26.13
C SER A 98 -14.20 -15.86 -25.39
N ARG A 99 -13.04 -15.25 -25.69
CA ARG A 99 -11.76 -15.53 -25.02
C ARG A 99 -11.78 -15.19 -23.51
N ASN A 100 -12.57 -14.20 -23.12
CA ASN A 100 -12.67 -13.73 -21.73
C ASN A 100 -13.42 -14.70 -20.78
N ALA A 101 -14.29 -15.57 -21.28
CA ALA A 101 -15.00 -16.55 -20.43
C ALA A 101 -14.08 -17.73 -20.04
N GLU A 102 -13.33 -18.27 -21.01
CA GLU A 102 -12.37 -19.35 -20.78
C GLU A 102 -11.18 -18.89 -19.91
N LEU A 103 -10.67 -17.68 -20.13
CA LEU A 103 -9.62 -17.09 -19.29
C LEU A 103 -10.09 -16.86 -17.84
N ARG A 104 -11.36 -16.49 -17.60
CA ARG A 104 -11.92 -16.34 -16.24
C ARG A 104 -11.98 -17.66 -15.47
N GLN A 105 -12.24 -18.79 -16.12
CA GLN A 105 -12.19 -20.11 -15.48
C GLN A 105 -10.76 -20.59 -15.21
N LEU A 106 -9.80 -20.30 -16.08
CA LEU A 106 -8.38 -20.59 -15.85
C LEU A 106 -7.79 -19.72 -14.71
N ARG A 107 -8.23 -18.45 -14.60
CA ARG A 107 -7.85 -17.52 -13.52
C ARG A 107 -8.26 -18.01 -12.13
N ARG A 108 -9.47 -18.57 -11.97
CA ARG A 108 -9.96 -19.13 -10.69
C ARG A 108 -9.17 -20.37 -10.24
N ARG A 109 -8.79 -21.26 -11.17
CA ARG A 109 -7.95 -22.43 -10.87
C ARG A 109 -6.48 -22.07 -10.57
N TRP A 110 -5.97 -20.99 -11.16
CA TRP A 110 -4.58 -20.55 -11.00
C TRP A 110 -4.32 -19.87 -9.63
N LEU A 111 -5.24 -19.01 -9.16
CA LEU A 111 -5.14 -18.37 -7.83
C LEU A 111 -5.15 -19.38 -6.67
N HIS A 112 -5.93 -20.46 -6.77
CA HIS A 112 -5.97 -21.51 -5.73
C HIS A 112 -4.72 -22.41 -5.70
N ARG A 113 -4.04 -22.63 -6.83
CA ARG A 113 -2.83 -23.48 -6.87
C ARG A 113 -1.64 -22.86 -6.12
N PHE A 114 -1.59 -21.53 -5.99
CA PHE A 114 -0.48 -20.84 -5.28
C PHE A 114 -0.58 -20.86 -3.75
N SER A 115 -1.69 -21.31 -3.16
CA SER A 115 -1.81 -21.43 -1.70
C SER A 115 -1.28 -22.76 -1.15
N SER A 116 -0.90 -23.72 -2.01
CA SER A 116 -0.57 -25.09 -1.62
C SER A 116 0.86 -25.55 -1.95
N GLU A 117 1.69 -24.75 -2.63
CA GLU A 117 3.08 -25.13 -2.95
C GLU A 117 4.09 -24.15 -2.36
N GLN A 118 4.25 -24.20 -1.03
CA GLN A 118 5.54 -23.90 -0.42
C GLN A 118 6.28 -25.22 -0.24
N GLN A 119 7.12 -25.57 -1.21
CA GLN A 119 8.17 -26.55 -0.98
C GLN A 119 9.34 -25.89 -0.24
N PRO A 120 10.02 -26.59 0.68
CA PRO A 120 11.07 -26.02 1.51
C PRO A 120 12.34 -25.83 0.67
N LEU A 121 12.87 -24.61 0.62
CA LEU A 121 14.20 -24.35 0.08
C LEU A 121 15.25 -24.97 1.02
N GLN A 122 16.11 -25.81 0.46
CA GLN A 122 17.27 -26.40 1.14
C GLN A 122 18.31 -25.32 1.51
N PRO A 123 19.11 -25.56 2.57
CA PRO A 123 19.95 -24.53 3.19
C PRO A 123 21.17 -24.19 2.32
N ALA A 124 21.43 -22.90 2.17
CA ALA A 124 22.71 -22.41 1.68
C ALA A 124 23.82 -22.77 2.68
N GLY A 125 24.99 -23.18 2.17
CA GLY A 125 26.16 -23.60 2.95
C GLY A 125 26.70 -22.54 3.92
N PRO A 126 27.60 -22.93 4.83
CA PRO A 126 27.97 -22.14 5.99
C PRO A 126 28.73 -20.87 5.57
N ALA A 127 28.06 -19.73 5.70
CA ALA A 127 28.74 -18.44 5.72
C ALA A 127 29.55 -18.34 7.02
N ALA A 128 30.81 -17.95 6.90
CA ALA A 128 31.73 -17.73 8.01
C ALA A 128 31.12 -16.85 9.12
N PRO A 129 31.44 -17.11 10.41
CA PRO A 129 30.86 -16.39 11.52
C PRO A 129 31.35 -14.94 11.52
N ARG A 130 30.47 -14.00 11.18
CA ARG A 130 30.69 -12.60 11.52
C ARG A 130 30.35 -12.45 13.00
N HIS A 131 31.36 -12.14 13.80
CA HIS A 131 31.18 -11.79 15.21
C HIS A 131 30.10 -10.71 15.36
N PRO A 132 29.07 -10.90 16.21
CA PRO A 132 28.15 -9.83 16.55
C PRO A 132 28.90 -8.86 17.47
N ALA A 133 29.21 -7.67 16.96
CA ALA A 133 29.53 -6.54 17.83
C ALA A 133 28.29 -6.26 18.69
N GLU A 134 28.39 -6.58 19.97
CA GLU A 134 27.34 -6.45 20.97
C GLU A 134 27.09 -4.96 21.25
N HIS A 135 26.31 -4.30 20.38
CA HIS A 135 25.87 -2.91 20.59
C HIS A 135 24.74 -2.90 21.62
N LYS A 136 25.09 -2.75 22.91
CA LYS A 136 24.14 -2.59 24.01
C LYS A 136 23.75 -1.12 24.17
N GLY A 137 22.75 -0.64 23.43
CA GLY A 137 22.08 0.60 23.84
C GLY A 137 21.30 0.38 25.14
N THR A 138 21.26 1.39 26.01
CA THR A 138 20.78 1.25 27.40
C THR A 138 19.26 1.30 27.45
N TYR A 139 18.62 0.38 28.18
CA TYR A 139 17.17 0.45 28.42
C TYR A 139 16.84 1.66 29.30
N MET A 140 16.00 2.56 28.77
CA MET A 140 15.62 3.81 29.45
C MET A 140 14.32 3.66 30.24
N GLY A 141 13.50 2.67 29.92
CA GLY A 141 12.24 2.40 30.61
C GLY A 141 11.07 2.07 29.69
N CYS A 142 9.91 1.89 30.32
CA CYS A 142 8.63 1.73 29.64
C CYS A 142 7.90 3.07 29.63
N PHE A 143 7.30 3.43 28.49
CA PHE A 143 6.62 4.71 28.31
C PHE A 143 5.26 4.51 27.64
N THR A 144 4.32 5.42 27.88
CA THR A 144 3.01 5.38 27.24
C THR A 144 3.14 5.71 25.76
N HIS A 145 2.51 4.89 24.91
CA HIS A 145 2.48 5.12 23.48
C HIS A 145 1.09 5.57 23.05
N ASP A 146 0.98 6.84 22.64
CA ASP A 146 -0.17 7.25 21.85
C ASP A 146 0.20 7.15 20.36
N SER A 147 -0.47 6.24 19.67
CA SER A 147 -0.36 6.07 18.22
C SER A 147 -0.79 7.33 17.43
N ARG A 148 -1.56 8.24 18.03
CA ARG A 148 -2.04 9.50 17.42
C ARG A 148 -1.07 10.66 17.60
N GLU A 149 -0.44 10.79 18.76
CA GLU A 149 0.49 11.90 19.05
C GLU A 149 1.97 11.53 18.82
N ARG A 150 2.25 10.25 18.56
CA ARG A 150 3.59 9.69 18.34
C ARG A 150 4.61 10.14 19.38
N THR A 151 4.69 9.36 20.43
CA THR A 151 5.62 9.59 21.53
C THR A 151 7.08 9.74 21.08
N LEU A 152 7.52 8.96 20.07
CA LEU A 152 8.78 9.17 19.36
C LEU A 152 8.44 9.61 17.92
N ARG A 153 8.84 10.84 17.57
CA ARG A 153 8.37 11.55 16.36
C ARG A 153 9.20 11.30 15.10
N GLY A 154 10.29 10.55 15.21
CA GLY A 154 11.19 10.22 14.12
C GLY A 154 10.69 9.05 13.25
N ALA A 155 11.64 8.30 12.70
CA ALA A 155 11.35 7.22 11.76
C ALA A 155 10.58 6.06 12.42
N VAL A 156 9.65 5.46 11.69
CA VAL A 156 8.89 4.28 12.14
C VAL A 156 8.99 3.19 11.09
N PHE A 157 9.31 1.98 11.52
CA PHE A 157 9.33 0.80 10.67
C PHE A 157 9.02 -0.45 11.50
N TYR A 158 8.85 -1.59 10.83
CA TYR A 158 8.40 -2.79 11.53
C TYR A 158 8.80 -4.06 10.79
N ASP A 159 8.97 -5.13 11.55
CA ASP A 159 9.34 -6.45 11.05
C ASP A 159 8.64 -7.54 11.86
N LEU A 160 7.62 -8.17 11.27
CA LEU A 160 6.82 -9.18 11.96
C LEU A 160 7.57 -10.50 12.23
N ARG A 161 8.76 -10.69 11.67
CA ARG A 161 9.50 -11.96 11.79
C ARG A 161 10.86 -11.81 12.45
N LYS A 162 11.56 -10.70 12.19
CA LYS A 162 12.95 -10.51 12.59
C LYS A 162 13.17 -9.29 13.48
N MET A 163 12.11 -8.63 13.96
CA MET A 163 12.28 -7.49 14.86
C MET A 163 12.98 -7.92 16.16
N THR A 164 14.10 -7.27 16.46
CA THR A 164 14.86 -7.42 17.71
C THR A 164 15.17 -6.03 18.27
N VAL A 165 15.49 -5.95 19.56
CA VAL A 165 15.93 -4.69 20.20
C VAL A 165 17.14 -4.12 19.45
N ALA A 166 18.14 -4.96 19.18
CA ALA A 166 19.34 -4.58 18.44
C ALA A 166 19.04 -4.09 17.01
N HIS A 167 18.12 -4.75 16.30
CA HIS A 167 17.74 -4.32 14.95
C HIS A 167 17.08 -2.94 14.96
N CYS A 168 16.23 -2.67 15.95
CA CYS A 168 15.61 -1.37 16.13
C CYS A 168 16.63 -0.28 16.47
N GLN A 169 17.51 -0.55 17.43
CA GLN A 169 18.58 0.38 17.83
C GLN A 169 19.53 0.69 16.67
N GLU A 170 19.99 -0.31 15.91
CA GLU A 170 20.88 -0.11 14.77
C GLU A 170 20.21 0.72 13.68
N ALA A 171 18.97 0.41 13.34
CA ALA A 171 18.23 1.17 12.33
C ALA A 171 17.99 2.63 12.75
N CYS A 172 17.72 2.89 14.04
CA CYS A 172 17.60 4.25 14.55
C CYS A 172 18.96 4.97 14.58
N ALA A 173 20.04 4.28 14.95
CA ALA A 173 21.41 4.80 14.93
C ALA A 173 21.84 5.19 13.50
N GLU A 174 21.51 4.35 12.52
CA GLU A 174 21.80 4.59 11.10
C GLU A 174 21.13 5.86 10.56
N ARG A 175 19.99 6.21 11.13
CA ARG A 175 19.21 7.40 10.79
C ARG A 175 19.50 8.59 11.71
N ALA A 176 20.57 8.51 12.51
CA ALA A 176 21.00 9.54 13.45
C ALA A 176 19.97 9.92 14.52
N TYR A 177 19.17 8.94 14.97
CA TYR A 177 18.29 9.12 16.12
C TYR A 177 18.96 8.69 17.43
N SER A 178 18.65 9.41 18.51
CA SER A 178 19.22 9.19 19.85
C SER A 178 18.50 8.11 20.65
N TYR A 179 17.25 7.81 20.30
CA TYR A 179 16.40 6.84 20.99
C TYR A 179 15.71 5.90 20.01
N ALA A 180 15.52 4.66 20.47
CA ALA A 180 14.78 3.61 19.80
C ALA A 180 13.71 3.06 20.74
N GLY A 181 12.46 3.04 20.30
CA GLY A 181 11.31 2.54 21.04
C GLY A 181 10.68 1.36 20.33
N LEU A 182 10.45 0.27 21.05
CA LEU A 182 9.79 -0.93 20.51
C LEU A 182 8.37 -1.07 21.04
N ALA A 183 7.42 -1.42 20.17
CA ALA A 183 6.04 -1.70 20.53
C ALA A 183 5.52 -2.99 19.88
N HIS A 184 4.55 -3.63 20.53
CA HIS A 184 3.82 -4.82 20.03
C HIS A 184 4.71 -5.96 19.51
N GLY A 185 5.96 -6.07 19.97
CA GLY A 185 6.89 -7.12 19.57
C GLY A 185 7.53 -6.96 18.18
N ALA A 186 7.02 -6.07 17.33
CA ALA A 186 7.38 -6.01 15.92
C ALA A 186 7.56 -4.60 15.36
N GLU A 187 7.18 -3.56 16.10
CA GLU A 187 7.21 -2.18 15.64
C GLU A 187 8.37 -1.45 16.31
N CYS A 188 9.08 -0.63 15.52
CA CYS A 188 10.21 0.17 15.94
C CYS A 188 9.97 1.64 15.60
N PHE A 189 10.21 2.49 16.59
CA PHE A 189 10.02 3.94 16.55
C PHE A 189 11.34 4.60 16.92
N CYS A 190 11.79 5.56 16.15
CA CYS A 190 13.01 6.32 16.42
C CYS A 190 12.66 7.75 16.85
N GLY A 191 13.50 8.39 17.65
CA GLY A 191 13.34 9.80 18.01
C GLY A 191 14.59 10.38 18.66
N ASN A 192 14.64 11.70 18.78
CA ASN A 192 15.74 12.42 19.43
C ASN A 192 15.40 12.95 20.83
N SER A 193 14.13 12.87 21.22
CA SER A 193 13.66 13.25 22.56
C SER A 193 13.14 12.04 23.31
N LEU A 194 13.45 11.94 24.61
CA LEU A 194 12.90 10.92 25.47
C LEU A 194 11.42 11.23 25.75
N PRO A 195 10.51 10.24 25.68
CA PRO A 195 9.11 10.43 26.06
C PRO A 195 8.91 10.99 27.47
N ALA A 196 7.92 11.88 27.63
CA ALA A 196 7.62 12.48 28.93
C ALA A 196 6.86 11.56 29.89
N ALA A 197 5.97 10.70 29.37
CA ALA A 197 5.07 9.89 30.17
C ALA A 197 5.60 8.46 30.38
N ALA A 198 6.27 8.24 31.52
CA ALA A 198 6.73 6.92 31.95
C ALA A 198 5.54 6.01 32.34
N ALA A 199 5.68 4.72 32.07
CA ALA A 199 4.73 3.69 32.41
C ALA A 199 5.40 2.59 33.24
N PRO A 200 4.65 1.81 34.03
CA PRO A 200 5.20 0.69 34.78
C PRO A 200 5.86 -0.35 33.84
N GLY A 201 7.07 -0.80 34.17
CA GLY A 201 7.83 -1.74 33.34
C GLY A 201 7.09 -3.03 32.97
N ARG A 202 6.23 -3.53 33.86
CA ARG A 202 5.37 -4.71 33.64
C ARG A 202 4.41 -4.58 32.45
N GLU A 203 4.08 -3.36 32.04
CA GLU A 203 3.17 -3.10 30.92
C GLU A 203 3.90 -3.20 29.56
N CYS A 204 5.23 -3.15 29.57
CA CYS A 204 6.08 -3.52 28.46
C CYS A 204 6.46 -5.01 28.56
N SER A 205 5.52 -5.90 28.26
CA SER A 205 5.72 -7.36 28.38
C SER A 205 5.63 -8.14 27.05
N SER A 206 5.51 -7.44 25.92
CA SER A 206 5.47 -8.08 24.60
C SER A 206 6.87 -8.55 24.18
N GLU A 207 6.99 -9.82 23.83
CA GLU A 207 8.23 -10.38 23.31
C GLU A 207 8.54 -9.90 21.88
N CYS A 208 9.83 -9.72 21.59
CA CYS A 208 10.31 -9.43 20.25
C CYS A 208 10.07 -10.62 19.30
N ARG A 209 9.53 -10.35 18.10
CA ARG A 209 9.26 -11.41 17.11
C ARG A 209 10.51 -12.13 16.60
N GLY A 210 11.62 -11.41 16.50
CA GLY A 210 12.91 -11.94 16.05
C GLY A 210 13.82 -12.48 17.16
N GLN A 211 13.48 -12.29 18.43
CA GLN A 211 14.29 -12.73 19.57
C GLN A 211 13.41 -13.01 20.78
N ARG A 212 13.16 -14.30 21.06
CA ARG A 212 12.37 -14.72 22.23
C ARG A 212 13.08 -14.30 23.52
N GLY A 213 12.29 -13.93 24.53
CA GLY A 213 12.79 -13.48 25.83
C GLY A 213 13.25 -12.02 25.92
N SER A 214 13.39 -11.31 24.79
CA SER A 214 13.65 -9.87 24.78
C SER A 214 12.35 -9.07 24.83
N VAL A 215 12.33 -7.99 25.62
CA VAL A 215 11.16 -7.11 25.77
C VAL A 215 11.10 -6.08 24.64
N CYS A 216 10.00 -6.09 23.90
CA CYS A 216 9.70 -5.24 22.76
C CYS A 216 8.36 -4.48 22.94
N GLY A 217 8.23 -3.79 24.07
CA GLY A 217 7.08 -2.92 24.36
C GLY A 217 5.85 -3.66 24.87
N GLY A 218 4.68 -3.07 24.66
CA GLY A 218 3.40 -3.59 25.12
C GLY A 218 2.24 -3.01 24.33
N ARG A 219 1.01 -3.34 24.74
CA ARG A 219 -0.19 -2.72 24.17
C ARG A 219 -0.22 -1.25 24.55
N ASP A 220 -0.10 -0.37 23.56
CA ASP A 220 0.00 1.08 23.77
C ASP A 220 1.17 1.47 24.72
N ARG A 221 2.26 0.69 24.68
CA ARG A 221 3.49 0.92 25.47
C ARG A 221 4.75 0.77 24.63
N LEU A 222 5.70 1.66 24.85
CA LEU A 222 7.02 1.66 24.22
C LEU A 222 8.10 1.25 25.22
N SER A 223 8.87 0.21 24.87
CA SER A 223 10.16 -0.05 25.50
C SER A 223 11.22 0.82 24.84
N VAL A 224 11.71 1.84 25.54
CA VAL A 224 12.64 2.81 24.97
C VAL A 224 14.06 2.50 25.41
N TYR A 225 14.97 2.59 24.45
CA TYR A 225 16.38 2.38 24.61
C TYR A 225 17.15 3.59 24.08
N SER A 226 18.22 3.99 24.76
CA SER A 226 19.18 4.92 24.20
C SER A 226 19.96 4.23 23.09
N VAL A 227 20.35 5.02 22.09
CA VAL A 227 21.08 4.55 20.93
C VAL A 227 22.46 5.20 20.97
N GLN A 228 23.50 4.38 21.06
CA GLN A 228 24.86 4.88 20.90
C GLN A 228 25.12 5.11 19.40
N LEU A 229 25.26 6.38 19.01
CA LEU A 229 25.67 6.74 17.67
C LEU A 229 27.11 6.24 17.47
N ARG A 230 27.36 5.44 16.41
CA ARG A 230 28.74 5.02 16.09
C ARG A 230 29.59 6.27 15.85
N PRO A 231 30.75 6.44 16.53
CA PRO A 231 31.78 7.34 16.05
C PRO A 231 32.22 6.78 14.70
N ALA A 232 31.78 7.40 13.62
CA ALA A 232 31.94 6.83 12.29
C ALA A 232 33.41 6.95 11.88
N THR A 233 34.08 5.83 11.60
CA THR A 233 35.42 5.79 10.97
C THR A 233 35.44 6.35 9.54
N ARG A 234 34.29 6.85 9.03
CA ARG A 234 34.14 7.76 7.89
C ARG A 234 32.91 8.64 8.12
N PRO A 235 32.93 9.96 7.87
CA PRO A 235 31.71 10.77 7.94
C PRO A 235 30.69 10.18 6.98
N ARG A 236 29.56 9.70 7.51
CA ARG A 236 28.50 9.13 6.67
C ARG A 236 27.94 10.24 5.78
N ARG A 237 28.08 10.07 4.47
CA ARG A 237 27.51 10.92 3.40
C ARG A 237 25.96 10.81 3.36
N ASN A 238 25.29 11.10 4.47
CA ASN A 238 23.83 11.01 4.57
C ASN A 238 23.14 12.35 4.27
N VAL A 239 23.91 13.38 3.91
CA VAL A 239 23.39 14.68 3.49
C VAL A 239 23.22 14.66 1.98
N ILE A 240 21.97 14.73 1.50
CA ILE A 240 21.67 14.72 0.06
C ILE A 240 21.47 16.17 -0.39
N TYR A 241 22.35 16.67 -1.26
CA TYR A 241 22.16 17.97 -1.89
C TYR A 241 20.88 17.96 -2.74
N ARG A 242 19.92 18.83 -2.40
CA ARG A 242 18.64 18.94 -3.12
C ARG A 242 18.69 19.97 -4.24
N GLY A 243 19.50 21.02 -4.09
CA GLY A 243 19.65 22.06 -5.09
C GLY A 243 19.84 23.46 -4.52
N CYS A 244 19.83 24.42 -5.42
CA CYS A 244 19.85 25.85 -5.14
C CYS A 244 18.43 26.40 -5.26
N PHE A 245 17.98 27.18 -4.28
CA PHE A 245 16.60 27.70 -4.26
C PHE A 245 16.61 29.17 -3.90
N ARG A 246 15.63 29.93 -4.44
CA ARG A 246 15.44 31.32 -4.05
C ARG A 246 15.05 31.37 -2.58
N ALA A 247 15.77 32.17 -1.79
CA ALA A 247 15.46 32.36 -0.39
C ALA A 247 14.09 33.07 -0.25
N PRO A 248 13.24 32.65 0.69
CA PRO A 248 12.03 33.39 1.02
C PRO A 248 12.39 34.76 1.61
N GLU A 249 11.47 35.72 1.52
CA GLU A 249 11.66 37.09 2.01
C GLU A 249 12.01 37.12 3.51
N ASN A 250 11.37 36.27 4.31
CA ASN A 250 11.69 36.09 5.72
C ASN A 250 12.02 34.62 6.04
N LEU A 251 13.31 34.33 6.19
CA LEU A 251 13.80 32.98 6.49
C LEU A 251 13.40 32.52 7.89
N THR A 252 13.47 33.40 8.88
CA THR A 252 13.19 33.07 10.28
C THR A 252 11.72 32.71 10.49
N ASP A 253 10.81 33.32 9.75
CA ASP A 253 9.38 32.96 9.78
C ASP A 253 9.10 31.64 9.05
N THR A 254 9.87 31.36 8.00
CA THR A 254 9.67 30.16 7.17
C THR A 254 10.27 28.92 7.82
N PHE A 255 11.39 29.08 8.53
CA PHE A 255 12.15 28.00 9.14
C PHE A 255 12.20 28.17 10.67
N PRO A 256 11.57 27.25 11.44
CA PRO A 256 11.38 27.41 12.87
C PRO A 256 12.66 27.31 13.72
N ALA A 257 13.76 26.80 13.16
CA ALA A 257 15.03 26.70 13.88
C ALA A 257 16.17 27.22 13.01
N SER A 258 17.04 28.01 13.61
CA SER A 258 18.21 28.55 12.93
C SER A 258 19.43 28.63 13.85
N LEU A 259 20.60 28.75 13.24
CA LEU A 259 21.90 28.84 13.89
C LEU A 259 22.82 29.70 13.01
N ILE A 260 23.59 30.60 13.61
CA ILE A 260 24.57 31.44 12.89
C ILE A 260 25.96 31.06 13.39
N LEU A 261 26.86 30.71 12.46
CA LEU A 261 28.23 30.32 12.78
C LEU A 261 29.23 30.88 11.74
N PRO A 262 30.35 31.48 12.18
CA PRO A 262 31.32 32.10 11.27
C PRO A 262 32.02 31.14 10.30
N ASN A 263 32.15 29.86 10.69
CA ASN A 263 32.71 28.78 9.87
C ASN A 263 31.69 27.63 9.68
N LEU A 264 30.45 27.98 9.31
CA LEU A 264 29.39 27.00 9.12
C LEU A 264 29.72 26.02 7.98
N THR A 265 29.72 24.71 8.28
CA THR A 265 29.79 23.66 7.25
C THR A 265 28.43 23.01 7.01
N VAL A 266 28.32 22.31 5.87
CA VAL A 266 27.11 21.54 5.52
C VAL A 266 26.81 20.48 6.57
N GLU A 267 27.85 19.80 7.06
CA GLU A 267 27.75 18.75 8.07
C GLU A 267 27.26 19.32 9.40
N MET A 268 27.80 20.46 9.83
CA MET A 268 27.37 21.12 11.08
C MET A 268 25.90 21.53 11.01
N CYS A 269 25.47 22.12 9.89
CA CYS A 269 24.07 22.50 9.70
C CYS A 269 23.16 21.28 9.65
N SER A 270 23.56 20.23 8.92
CA SER A 270 22.78 18.99 8.83
C SER A 270 22.64 18.29 10.19
N GLU A 271 23.70 18.24 10.99
CA GLU A 271 23.65 17.66 12.33
C GLU A 271 22.75 18.47 13.27
N PHE A 272 22.85 19.80 13.24
CA PHE A 272 21.97 20.68 14.01
C PHE A 272 20.50 20.47 13.63
N CYS A 273 20.17 20.48 12.34
CA CYS A 273 18.80 20.25 11.87
C CYS A 273 18.31 18.83 12.19
N SER A 274 19.19 17.83 12.15
CA SER A 274 18.85 16.45 12.50
C SER A 274 18.51 16.32 13.99
N LYS A 275 19.30 16.94 14.86
CA LYS A 275 19.03 17.02 16.31
C LYS A 275 17.70 17.71 16.61
N LYS A 276 17.33 18.70 15.80
CA LYS A 276 16.05 19.40 15.85
C LYS A 276 14.90 18.65 15.13
N GLU A 277 15.14 17.44 14.64
CA GLU A 277 14.16 16.59 13.95
C GLU A 277 13.57 17.22 12.67
N PHE A 278 14.33 18.05 11.96
CA PHE A 278 13.90 18.65 10.69
C PHE A 278 14.50 17.93 9.48
N PRO A 279 13.68 17.65 8.43
CA PRO A 279 14.13 16.97 7.22
C PRO A 279 14.97 17.86 6.28
N LEU A 280 14.88 19.18 6.39
CA LEU A 280 15.65 20.11 5.57
C LEU A 280 16.66 20.91 6.38
N ALA A 281 17.85 21.06 5.80
CA ALA A 281 18.88 21.99 6.20
C ALA A 281 19.11 23.00 5.06
N VAL A 282 18.95 24.28 5.36
CA VAL A 282 19.00 25.39 4.40
C VAL A 282 20.13 26.33 4.80
N ILE A 283 21.09 26.53 3.91
CA ILE A 283 22.30 27.30 4.18
C ILE A 283 22.28 28.58 3.35
N ARG A 284 22.43 29.71 4.04
CA ARG A 284 22.59 31.04 3.44
C ARG A 284 23.77 31.75 4.10
N GLY A 285 24.95 31.66 3.47
CA GLY A 285 26.17 32.25 4.02
C GLY A 285 26.57 31.56 5.31
N GLN A 286 26.58 32.32 6.41
CA GLN A 286 26.88 31.83 7.77
C GLN A 286 25.64 31.36 8.53
N GLU A 287 24.45 31.47 7.92
CA GLU A 287 23.18 31.08 8.54
C GLU A 287 22.78 29.67 8.11
N CYS A 288 22.48 28.84 9.11
CA CYS A 288 21.82 27.56 8.97
C CYS A 288 20.36 27.70 9.40
N HIS A 289 19.43 27.26 8.57
CA HIS A 289 18.00 27.24 8.85
C HIS A 289 17.46 25.82 8.67
N CYS A 290 16.56 25.40 9.54
CA CYS A 290 16.02 24.04 9.59
C CYS A 290 14.50 24.08 9.53
N GLY A 291 13.90 23.19 8.75
CA GLY A 291 12.45 23.09 8.71
C GLY A 291 11.93 22.05 7.74
N PHE A 292 10.71 22.29 7.30
CA PHE A 292 9.99 21.47 6.34
C PHE A 292 9.81 22.22 5.01
N PRO A 293 9.55 21.52 3.89
CA PRO A 293 8.99 22.18 2.72
C PRO A 293 7.64 22.82 3.08
N THR A 294 7.44 24.07 2.66
CA THR A 294 6.23 24.87 2.89
C THR A 294 5.65 25.37 1.57
N GLY A 295 4.43 25.90 1.57
CA GLY A 295 3.83 26.50 0.37
C GLY A 295 4.64 27.69 -0.17
N ARG A 296 5.34 28.43 0.71
CA ARG A 296 6.21 29.56 0.36
C ARG A 296 7.63 29.11 -0.04
N PHE A 297 8.00 27.87 0.27
CA PHE A 297 9.30 27.30 -0.04
C PHE A 297 9.14 25.83 -0.48
N SER A 298 8.72 25.64 -1.74
CA SER A 298 8.58 24.32 -2.34
C SER A 298 9.89 23.88 -3.01
N LEU A 299 10.16 22.59 -3.00
CA LEU A 299 11.35 22.02 -3.64
C LEU A 299 11.17 21.73 -5.14
N ARG A 300 10.15 22.32 -5.80
CA ARG A 300 9.81 22.04 -7.20
C ARG A 300 10.65 22.86 -8.19
N GLU A 301 10.85 24.13 -7.87
CA GLU A 301 11.49 25.11 -8.75
C GLU A 301 12.91 25.40 -8.27
N GLY A 302 13.81 24.46 -8.56
CA GLY A 302 15.24 24.66 -8.34
C GLY A 302 15.78 25.73 -9.29
N ALA A 303 16.61 26.62 -8.76
CA ALA A 303 17.41 27.54 -9.55
C ALA A 303 18.69 26.85 -10.06
N ASP A 304 19.34 27.45 -11.07
CA ASP A 304 20.68 27.01 -11.49
C ASP A 304 21.64 27.06 -10.30
N GLY A 305 22.36 25.95 -10.06
CA GLY A 305 23.31 25.81 -8.96
C GLY A 305 24.38 26.90 -8.93
N ARG A 306 24.71 27.50 -10.08
CA ARG A 306 25.63 28.65 -10.18
C ARG A 306 25.16 29.87 -9.39
N ARG A 307 23.85 30.03 -9.17
CA ARG A 307 23.27 31.18 -8.45
C ARG A 307 23.49 31.13 -6.93
N CYS A 308 23.77 29.95 -6.38
CA CYS A 308 24.12 29.79 -4.97
C CYS A 308 25.64 29.82 -4.73
N SER A 309 26.45 29.63 -5.79
CA SER A 309 27.90 29.64 -5.74
C SER A 309 28.43 31.00 -6.19
N GLY A 310 28.60 31.91 -5.24
CA GLY A 310 29.40 33.11 -5.46
C GLY A 310 30.85 32.77 -5.81
N SER A 311 31.50 33.63 -6.58
CA SER A 311 32.86 33.49 -7.11
C SER A 311 33.89 32.90 -6.12
N ARG A 312 34.49 31.77 -6.51
CA ARG A 312 35.85 31.27 -6.23
C ARG A 312 36.32 30.80 -4.83
N ASN A 313 35.52 30.69 -3.76
CA ASN A 313 35.96 29.89 -2.58
C ASN A 313 34.79 29.29 -1.79
N ALA A 314 34.93 28.06 -1.31
CA ALA A 314 33.89 27.31 -0.59
C ALA A 314 33.48 27.90 0.77
N SER A 315 34.08 29.03 1.17
CA SER A 315 33.78 29.81 2.38
C SER A 315 32.80 30.97 2.13
N SER A 316 32.40 31.24 0.89
CA SER A 316 31.55 32.39 0.50
C SER A 316 30.20 31.99 -0.12
N ALA A 317 29.75 30.75 0.07
CA ALA A 317 28.56 30.22 -0.60
C ALA A 317 27.24 30.68 0.07
N ALA A 318 26.34 31.22 -0.75
CA ALA A 318 25.00 31.75 -0.43
C ALA A 318 24.92 33.07 0.36
N GLY A 319 25.72 34.10 0.03
CA GLY A 319 25.34 35.48 0.33
C GLY A 319 24.38 36.02 -0.73
N GLY A 320 23.11 36.33 -0.39
CA GLY A 320 22.15 36.98 -1.31
C GLY A 320 20.74 36.37 -1.35
N GLN A 321 20.09 36.46 -2.51
CA GLN A 321 18.69 36.02 -2.73
C GLN A 321 18.49 34.49 -2.86
N TYR A 322 19.55 33.69 -2.73
CA TYR A 322 19.51 32.24 -2.94
C TYR A 322 20.16 31.49 -1.78
N CYS A 323 19.72 30.25 -1.56
CA CYS A 323 20.17 29.37 -0.49
C CYS A 323 20.41 27.95 -1.00
N LEU A 324 21.37 27.27 -0.38
CA LEU A 324 21.67 25.87 -0.65
C LEU A 324 20.77 24.99 0.23
N VAL A 325 20.09 24.01 -0.36
CA VAL A 325 19.19 23.12 0.37
C VAL A 325 19.72 21.69 0.37
N TYR A 326 19.73 21.12 1.55
CA TYR A 326 20.17 19.76 1.82
C TYR A 326 19.08 18.97 2.55
N GLN A 327 18.93 17.70 2.19
CA GLN A 327 18.12 16.74 2.91
C GLN A 327 18.93 16.17 4.07
N THR A 328 18.38 16.28 5.28
CA THR A 328 18.94 15.61 6.46
C THR A 328 18.54 14.12 6.46
N PRO A 329 19.18 13.28 7.30
CA PRO A 329 18.76 11.90 7.54
C PRO A 329 17.35 11.76 8.15
N VAL A 330 16.76 12.85 8.64
CA VAL A 330 15.43 12.86 9.25
C VAL A 330 14.36 12.73 8.16
N GLN A 331 13.38 11.86 8.40
CA GLN A 331 12.24 11.67 7.51
C GLN A 331 11.15 12.69 7.82
N ASP A 332 10.50 13.26 6.80
CA ASP A 332 9.32 14.09 7.02
C ASP A 332 8.13 13.21 7.43
N THR A 333 7.69 13.32 8.68
CA THR A 333 6.66 12.47 9.28
C THR A 333 5.26 13.08 9.23
N ARG A 334 5.08 14.34 8.78
CA ARG A 334 3.78 15.08 8.80
C ARG A 334 2.63 14.35 8.09
N CYS A 335 2.95 13.49 7.13
CA CYS A 335 1.99 12.75 6.29
C CYS A 335 1.98 11.24 6.58
N THR A 336 2.70 10.77 7.60
CA THR A 336 2.86 9.32 7.83
C THR A 336 1.78 8.75 8.75
N ASP A 337 1.09 9.59 9.53
CA ASP A 337 -0.02 9.20 10.40
C ASP A 337 -1.22 8.76 9.60
N ARG A 338 -1.69 7.55 9.90
CA ARG A 338 -2.76 6.88 9.17
C ARG A 338 -3.64 6.11 10.13
N LYS A 339 -4.95 6.12 9.86
CA LYS A 339 -5.95 5.42 10.67
C LYS A 339 -7.00 4.75 9.79
N PHE A 340 -7.77 3.84 10.37
CA PHE A 340 -9.03 3.42 9.75
C PHE A 340 -10.06 4.55 9.87
N LEU A 341 -11.05 4.55 8.98
CA LEU A 341 -12.23 5.39 9.11
C LEU A 341 -12.91 5.08 10.46
N THR A 342 -13.31 6.13 11.17
CA THR A 342 -13.99 6.01 12.47
C THR A 342 -15.39 5.43 12.34
N THR A 343 -16.03 5.66 11.19
CA THR A 343 -17.33 5.10 10.81
C THR A 343 -17.20 4.36 9.48
N LYS A 344 -18.07 3.39 9.24
CA LYS A 344 -18.10 2.67 7.96
C LYS A 344 -18.48 3.64 6.83
N SER A 345 -17.71 3.66 5.75
CA SER A 345 -18.01 4.48 4.59
C SER A 345 -19.36 4.08 3.99
N LYS A 346 -20.17 5.09 3.65
CA LYS A 346 -21.42 4.89 2.90
C LYS A 346 -21.14 4.59 1.43
N VAL A 347 -20.08 5.18 0.88
CA VAL A 347 -19.64 5.01 -0.50
C VAL A 347 -18.54 3.96 -0.56
N PHE A 348 -18.71 2.95 -1.41
CA PHE A 348 -17.73 1.91 -1.60
C PHE A 348 -16.87 2.17 -2.84
N VAL A 349 -15.63 2.63 -2.61
CA VAL A 349 -14.73 3.07 -3.67
C VAL A 349 -13.69 2.01 -4.02
N ALA A 350 -13.56 1.68 -5.30
CA ALA A 350 -12.46 0.87 -5.81
C ALA A 350 -11.25 1.73 -6.22
N LEU A 351 -10.05 1.22 -5.95
CA LEU A 351 -8.85 1.59 -6.68
C LEU A 351 -8.58 0.45 -7.69
N SER A 352 -9.13 0.60 -8.89
CA SER A 352 -9.04 -0.42 -9.93
C SER A 352 -7.90 -0.14 -10.88
N SER A 353 -7.20 -1.20 -11.30
CA SER A 353 -6.10 -1.12 -12.25
C SER A 353 -5.55 -2.49 -12.56
N PHE A 354 -4.84 -2.61 -13.68
CA PHE A 354 -4.10 -3.80 -14.05
C PHE A 354 -2.88 -4.07 -13.10
N PRO A 355 -2.45 -5.33 -12.89
CA PRO A 355 -1.20 -5.62 -12.17
C PRO A 355 0.02 -4.95 -12.80
N GLY A 356 0.98 -4.47 -12.00
CA GLY A 356 2.13 -3.70 -12.52
C GLY A 356 1.84 -2.24 -12.91
N ALA A 357 0.60 -1.76 -12.83
CA ALA A 357 0.22 -0.38 -13.17
C ALA A 357 0.58 0.70 -12.13
N GLY A 358 1.25 0.34 -11.01
CA GLY A 358 1.60 1.29 -9.94
C GLY A 358 0.70 1.23 -8.70
N ASN A 359 0.04 0.10 -8.49
CA ASN A 359 -0.97 -0.15 -7.45
C ASN A 359 -0.53 0.23 -6.04
N THR A 360 0.59 -0.34 -5.59
CA THR A 360 1.13 -0.07 -4.25
C THR A 360 1.58 1.37 -4.09
N TRP A 361 2.04 2.00 -5.17
CA TRP A 361 2.46 3.39 -5.16
C TRP A 361 1.27 4.34 -5.06
N ALA A 362 0.21 4.13 -5.85
CA ALA A 362 -1.03 4.90 -5.74
C ALA A 362 -1.65 4.79 -4.34
N ARG A 363 -1.66 3.58 -3.76
CA ARG A 363 -2.09 3.39 -2.37
C ARG A 363 -1.21 4.17 -1.39
N HIS A 364 0.12 4.08 -1.52
CA HIS A 364 1.06 4.85 -0.68
C HIS A 364 0.74 6.35 -0.71
N LEU A 365 0.54 6.91 -1.91
CA LEU A 365 0.21 8.32 -2.08
C LEU A 365 -1.14 8.69 -1.46
N ILE A 366 -2.19 7.90 -1.71
CA ILE A 366 -3.52 8.11 -1.12
C ILE A 366 -3.47 8.04 0.40
N GLU A 367 -2.81 7.02 0.98
CA GLU A 367 -2.73 6.89 2.43
C GLU A 367 -1.97 8.06 3.07
N HIS A 368 -0.87 8.50 2.47
CA HIS A 368 -0.09 9.62 3.00
C HIS A 368 -0.85 10.94 2.83
N ALA A 369 -1.54 11.15 1.70
CA ALA A 369 -2.32 12.36 1.48
C ALA A 369 -3.54 12.45 2.39
N THR A 370 -4.31 11.36 2.52
CA THR A 370 -5.60 11.36 3.24
C THR A 370 -5.46 11.07 4.74
N GLY A 371 -4.40 10.38 5.16
CA GLY A 371 -4.28 9.86 6.52
C GLY A 371 -5.22 8.69 6.82
N TYR A 372 -5.77 8.05 5.78
CA TYR A 372 -6.62 6.87 5.92
C TYR A 372 -5.99 5.66 5.25
N TYR A 373 -6.11 4.49 5.88
CA TYR A 373 -5.66 3.23 5.27
C TYR A 373 -6.48 2.87 4.04
N THR A 374 -5.80 2.27 3.06
CA THR A 374 -6.40 1.64 1.89
C THR A 374 -6.55 0.13 2.11
N GLY A 375 -7.69 -0.41 1.71
CA GLY A 375 -7.96 -1.84 1.72
C GLY A 375 -7.45 -2.52 0.46
N SER A 376 -7.50 -3.84 0.46
CA SER A 376 -7.16 -4.66 -0.70
C SER A 376 -8.10 -5.85 -0.75
N TYR A 377 -8.59 -6.19 -1.95
CA TYR A 377 -9.35 -7.41 -2.19
C TYR A 377 -8.53 -8.67 -1.87
N TYR A 378 -7.21 -8.54 -1.96
CA TYR A 378 -6.22 -9.60 -1.71
C TYR A 378 -5.47 -9.33 -0.41
N PHE A 379 -4.87 -10.36 0.18
CA PHE A 379 -3.96 -10.22 1.31
C PHE A 379 -2.51 -10.41 0.89
N ASP A 380 -1.68 -9.41 1.17
CA ASP A 380 -0.23 -9.44 1.02
C ASP A 380 0.47 -9.10 2.34
N GLY A 381 1.07 -10.11 2.96
CA GLY A 381 1.79 -9.95 4.22
C GLY A 381 3.01 -9.01 4.11
N ALA A 382 3.65 -8.90 2.95
CA ALA A 382 4.79 -8.00 2.76
C ALA A 382 4.34 -6.54 2.65
N LEU A 383 3.18 -6.27 2.05
CA LEU A 383 2.53 -4.95 2.08
C LEU A 383 2.09 -4.59 3.50
N TYR A 384 1.43 -5.52 4.19
CA TYR A 384 1.04 -5.33 5.58
C TYR A 384 2.24 -4.98 6.44
N ASN A 385 3.40 -5.61 6.20
CA ASN A 385 4.68 -5.40 6.88
C ASN A 385 5.41 -4.08 6.56
N LYS A 386 4.89 -3.23 5.67
CA LYS A 386 5.57 -1.96 5.28
C LYS A 386 4.72 -0.69 5.34
N GLY A 387 3.40 -0.79 5.37
CA GLY A 387 2.58 0.31 5.91
C GLY A 387 1.09 0.00 5.88
N PHE A 388 0.72 -0.94 5.02
CA PHE A 388 -0.63 -1.12 4.54
C PHE A 388 -1.46 -1.96 5.51
N LYS A 389 -1.83 -1.37 6.65
CA LYS A 389 -2.57 -2.09 7.71
C LYS A 389 -3.94 -2.58 7.22
N GLY A 390 -4.52 -1.95 6.19
CA GLY A 390 -5.75 -2.37 5.53
C GLY A 390 -5.68 -3.73 4.81
N GLU A 391 -4.49 -4.32 4.61
CA GLU A 391 -4.34 -5.68 4.07
C GLU A 391 -5.02 -6.75 4.93
N LYS A 392 -4.96 -6.61 6.27
CA LYS A 392 -5.59 -7.56 7.20
C LYS A 392 -7.06 -7.27 7.46
N ASP A 393 -7.56 -6.13 7.01
CA ASP A 393 -8.96 -5.78 7.19
C ASP A 393 -9.78 -6.45 6.10
N HIS A 394 -10.96 -6.98 6.45
CA HIS A 394 -11.81 -7.57 5.43
C HIS A 394 -12.21 -6.49 4.43
N TRP A 395 -12.02 -6.72 3.13
CA TRP A 395 -12.17 -5.68 2.11
C TRP A 395 -13.60 -5.11 2.01
N ARG A 396 -14.63 -5.85 2.46
CA ARG A 396 -16.02 -5.36 2.62
C ARG A 396 -16.31 -4.69 3.97
N SER A 397 -15.33 -4.50 4.85
CA SER A 397 -15.53 -3.85 6.16
C SER A 397 -16.03 -2.41 6.05
N ARG A 398 -15.70 -1.77 4.92
CA ARG A 398 -15.89 -0.34 4.63
C ARG A 398 -15.19 0.60 5.62
N ARG A 399 -14.12 0.14 6.29
CA ARG A 399 -13.31 0.96 7.21
C ARG A 399 -12.08 1.60 6.56
N THR A 400 -11.82 1.31 5.29
CA THR A 400 -10.73 1.88 4.50
C THR A 400 -11.25 2.88 3.48
N ILE A 401 -10.43 3.86 3.08
CA ILE A 401 -10.87 4.96 2.20
C ILE A 401 -11.21 4.49 0.77
N CYS A 402 -10.48 3.50 0.28
CA CYS A 402 -10.78 2.79 -0.97
C CYS A 402 -10.19 1.38 -0.90
N VAL A 403 -10.63 0.49 -1.81
CA VAL A 403 -10.17 -0.90 -1.89
C VAL A 403 -9.47 -1.18 -3.20
N LYS A 404 -8.22 -1.62 -3.14
CA LYS A 404 -7.48 -2.07 -4.33
C LYS A 404 -8.05 -3.38 -4.87
N THR A 405 -8.31 -3.44 -6.18
CA THR A 405 -8.79 -4.66 -6.86
C THR A 405 -8.23 -4.82 -8.28
N HIS A 406 -7.99 -6.06 -8.72
CA HIS A 406 -7.71 -6.39 -10.13
C HIS A 406 -8.91 -7.06 -10.80
N GLU A 407 -10.03 -7.16 -10.06
CA GLU A 407 -11.24 -7.80 -10.54
C GLU A 407 -11.88 -7.02 -11.69
N SER A 408 -12.58 -7.80 -12.50
CA SER A 408 -13.08 -7.46 -13.82
C SER A 408 -14.39 -8.22 -14.00
N GLY A 409 -15.29 -7.69 -14.82
CA GLY A 409 -16.63 -8.24 -15.02
C GLY A 409 -17.73 -7.49 -14.26
N LYS A 410 -18.94 -7.56 -14.81
CA LYS A 410 -20.10 -6.77 -14.39
C LYS A 410 -20.40 -6.91 -12.89
N THR A 411 -20.52 -8.14 -12.40
CA THR A 411 -20.92 -8.43 -11.01
C THR A 411 -19.95 -7.83 -10.00
N GLU A 412 -18.65 -7.98 -10.23
CA GLU A 412 -17.60 -7.49 -9.34
C GLU A 412 -17.47 -5.96 -9.39
N ILE A 413 -17.63 -5.36 -10.57
CA ILE A 413 -17.53 -3.91 -10.79
C ILE A 413 -18.74 -3.18 -10.18
N GLU A 414 -19.96 -3.68 -10.41
CA GLU A 414 -21.20 -3.05 -9.94
C GLU A 414 -21.36 -3.06 -8.41
N MET A 415 -20.57 -3.86 -7.68
CA MET A 415 -20.51 -3.81 -6.22
C MET A 415 -19.96 -2.48 -5.70
N PHE A 416 -19.12 -1.80 -6.48
CA PHE A 416 -18.55 -0.51 -6.10
C PHE A 416 -19.48 0.62 -6.53
N ASP A 417 -19.54 1.66 -5.71
CA ASP A 417 -20.34 2.87 -6.00
C ASP A 417 -19.55 3.83 -6.90
N SER A 418 -18.22 3.81 -6.79
CA SER A 418 -17.32 4.58 -7.62
C SER A 418 -15.94 3.93 -7.71
N ALA A 419 -15.13 4.34 -8.69
CA ALA A 419 -13.77 3.83 -8.82
C ALA A 419 -12.78 4.87 -9.36
N ILE A 420 -11.57 4.84 -8.80
CA ILE A 420 -10.39 5.41 -9.42
C ILE A 420 -9.81 4.32 -10.34
N LEU A 421 -9.87 4.53 -11.64
CA LEU A 421 -9.33 3.65 -12.66
C LEU A 421 -7.91 4.11 -13.05
N LEU A 422 -6.89 3.48 -12.45
CA LEU A 422 -5.49 3.79 -12.71
C LEU A 422 -4.98 3.02 -13.94
N ILE A 423 -4.55 3.77 -14.96
CA ILE A 423 -4.06 3.25 -16.24
C ILE A 423 -2.59 3.62 -16.43
N ARG A 424 -1.75 2.62 -16.65
CA ARG A 424 -0.33 2.79 -16.98
C ARG A 424 -0.04 2.22 -18.36
N ASN A 425 0.96 2.78 -19.02
CA ASN A 425 1.47 2.26 -20.30
C ASN A 425 1.62 0.72 -20.24
N PRO A 426 1.02 -0.03 -21.19
CA PRO A 426 0.98 -1.49 -21.13
C PRO A 426 2.37 -2.12 -21.25
N TYR A 427 3.28 -1.59 -22.06
CA TYR A 427 4.65 -2.09 -22.14
C TYR A 427 5.33 -2.06 -20.76
N LYS A 428 5.23 -0.93 -20.06
CA LYS A 428 5.80 -0.77 -18.71
C LYS A 428 5.07 -1.64 -17.68
N SER A 429 3.76 -1.82 -17.81
CA SER A 429 2.94 -2.62 -16.88
C SER A 429 3.23 -4.12 -17.02
N LEU A 430 3.29 -4.62 -18.25
CA LEU A 430 3.62 -6.02 -18.57
C LEU A 430 5.01 -6.38 -18.04
N MET A 431 6.02 -5.55 -18.32
CA MET A 431 7.36 -5.77 -17.79
C MET A 431 7.39 -5.72 -16.26
N ALA A 432 6.67 -4.76 -15.65
CA ALA A 432 6.64 -4.64 -14.20
C ALA A 432 5.97 -5.83 -13.52
N GLU A 433 4.94 -6.40 -14.14
CA GLU A 433 4.22 -7.58 -13.65
C GLU A 433 5.02 -8.87 -13.87
N PHE A 434 5.68 -9.01 -15.01
CA PHE A 434 6.58 -10.14 -15.28
C PHE A 434 7.72 -10.17 -14.26
N ASN A 435 8.37 -9.03 -14.01
CA ASN A 435 9.37 -8.90 -12.93
C ASN A 435 8.80 -9.33 -11.57
N ARG A 436 7.55 -8.95 -11.26
CA ARG A 436 6.91 -9.30 -9.98
C ARG A 436 6.70 -10.82 -9.87
N LYS A 437 6.27 -11.45 -10.95
CA LYS A 437 5.99 -12.89 -11.03
C LYS A 437 7.24 -13.73 -10.75
N TYR A 438 8.39 -13.36 -11.32
CA TYR A 438 9.61 -14.18 -11.22
C TYR A 438 10.58 -13.75 -10.11
N ALA A 439 10.51 -12.52 -9.62
CA ALA A 439 11.49 -11.98 -8.67
C ALA A 439 10.86 -11.24 -7.48
N GLY A 440 9.54 -11.38 -7.29
CA GLY A 440 8.80 -10.73 -6.21
C GLY A 440 8.64 -9.22 -6.39
N HIS A 441 8.11 -8.54 -5.36
CA HIS A 441 7.70 -7.13 -5.47
C HIS A 441 8.82 -6.17 -5.89
N LEU A 442 10.06 -6.44 -5.46
CA LEU A 442 11.20 -5.55 -5.66
C LEU A 442 12.27 -6.08 -6.62
N GLY A 443 12.20 -7.35 -7.03
CA GLY A 443 13.22 -7.96 -7.87
C GLY A 443 13.00 -7.76 -9.37
N TYR A 444 13.98 -8.21 -10.14
CA TYR A 444 13.98 -8.25 -11.60
C TYR A 444 14.07 -9.70 -12.08
N ALA A 445 13.29 -10.03 -13.10
CA ALA A 445 13.35 -11.32 -13.77
C ALA A 445 14.72 -11.47 -14.47
N THR A 446 15.25 -12.69 -14.48
CA THR A 446 16.56 -12.97 -15.09
C THR A 446 16.47 -13.00 -16.61
N ASP A 447 17.60 -12.81 -17.31
CA ASP A 447 17.67 -12.92 -18.78
C ASP A 447 17.10 -14.24 -19.31
N ARG A 448 17.27 -15.33 -18.54
CA ARG A 448 16.69 -16.63 -18.87
C ARG A 448 15.17 -16.60 -18.88
N ASN A 449 14.54 -15.85 -17.97
CA ASN A 449 13.09 -15.71 -17.94
C ASN A 449 12.60 -14.93 -19.17
N TRP A 450 13.27 -13.83 -19.52
CA TRP A 450 12.91 -13.00 -20.68
C TRP A 450 13.08 -13.73 -22.01
N LYS A 451 14.09 -14.59 -22.13
CA LYS A 451 14.34 -15.42 -23.32
C LYS A 451 13.53 -16.73 -23.35
N SER A 452 12.71 -16.97 -22.33
CA SER A 452 11.89 -18.19 -22.27
C SER A 452 10.65 -18.08 -23.15
N LYS A 453 10.05 -19.23 -23.49
CA LYS A 453 8.75 -19.29 -24.19
C LYS A 453 7.60 -18.69 -23.37
N GLU A 454 7.79 -18.53 -22.05
CA GLU A 454 6.77 -17.98 -21.15
C GLU A 454 6.54 -16.48 -21.37
N TRP A 455 7.55 -15.74 -21.86
CA TRP A 455 7.41 -14.30 -22.10
C TRP A 455 6.42 -13.98 -23.24
N PRO A 456 6.53 -14.58 -24.44
CA PRO A 456 5.52 -14.44 -25.48
C PRO A 456 4.09 -14.80 -25.04
N ASP A 457 3.92 -15.94 -24.37
CA ASP A 457 2.61 -16.40 -23.88
C ASP A 457 2.03 -15.44 -22.83
N PHE A 458 2.92 -14.92 -21.96
CA PHE A 458 2.57 -13.90 -20.99
C PHE A 458 2.10 -12.62 -21.69
N VAL A 459 2.87 -12.09 -22.65
CA VAL A 459 2.51 -10.87 -23.39
C VAL A 459 1.16 -11.03 -24.10
N ASN A 460 0.95 -12.13 -24.80
CA ASN A 460 -0.31 -12.40 -25.52
C ASN A 460 -1.52 -12.40 -24.57
N SER A 461 -1.41 -13.05 -23.42
CA SER A 461 -2.50 -13.17 -22.45
C SER A 461 -2.73 -11.88 -21.65
N TYR A 462 -1.64 -11.25 -21.19
CA TYR A 462 -1.70 -10.11 -20.27
C TYR A 462 -1.97 -8.78 -20.98
N SER A 463 -1.57 -8.62 -22.25
CA SER A 463 -1.96 -7.45 -23.05
C SER A 463 -3.46 -7.40 -23.30
N SER A 464 -4.07 -8.54 -23.63
CA SER A 464 -5.52 -8.69 -23.73
C SER A 464 -6.23 -8.41 -22.40
N TRP A 465 -5.66 -8.87 -21.29
CA TRP A 465 -6.19 -8.57 -19.95
C TRP A 465 -6.10 -7.08 -19.62
N TRP A 466 -4.98 -6.42 -19.92
CA TRP A 466 -4.84 -4.98 -19.72
C TRP A 466 -5.96 -4.20 -20.43
N ALA A 467 -6.23 -4.52 -21.69
CA ALA A 467 -7.28 -3.85 -22.47
C ALA A 467 -8.68 -4.17 -21.94
N SER A 468 -9.01 -5.45 -21.82
CA SER A 468 -10.33 -5.88 -21.34
C SER A 468 -10.65 -5.33 -19.95
N HIS A 469 -9.66 -5.23 -19.06
CA HIS A 469 -9.86 -4.64 -17.74
C HIS A 469 -10.31 -3.17 -17.84
N VAL A 470 -9.60 -2.35 -18.61
CA VAL A 470 -9.98 -0.95 -18.80
C VAL A 470 -11.36 -0.84 -19.46
N LEU A 471 -11.60 -1.59 -20.53
CA LEU A 471 -12.87 -1.58 -21.25
C LEU A 471 -14.07 -2.01 -20.39
N GLU A 472 -13.91 -3.03 -19.54
CA GLU A 472 -14.98 -3.46 -18.64
C GLU A 472 -15.27 -2.45 -17.53
N TRP A 473 -14.23 -1.82 -16.96
CA TRP A 473 -14.42 -0.76 -15.97
C TRP A 473 -15.07 0.47 -16.58
N LEU A 474 -14.68 0.85 -17.80
CA LEU A 474 -15.39 1.88 -18.57
C LEU A 474 -16.85 1.48 -18.77
N LYS A 475 -17.13 0.23 -19.16
CA LYS A 475 -18.48 -0.24 -19.48
C LYS A 475 -19.42 -0.31 -18.28
N TYR A 476 -18.99 -0.90 -17.17
CA TYR A 476 -19.84 -1.24 -16.03
C TYR A 476 -19.63 -0.32 -14.82
N GLY A 477 -18.60 0.51 -14.82
CA GLY A 477 -18.33 1.45 -13.75
C GLY A 477 -19.40 2.54 -13.66
N LYS A 478 -19.92 2.79 -12.45
CA LYS A 478 -20.96 3.81 -12.21
C LYS A 478 -20.39 5.23 -12.28
N ARG A 479 -19.44 5.54 -11.39
CA ARG A 479 -18.74 6.83 -11.31
C ARG A 479 -17.24 6.58 -11.34
N LEU A 480 -16.57 7.07 -12.38
CA LEU A 480 -15.15 6.81 -12.63
C LEU A 480 -14.33 8.08 -12.57
N LEU A 481 -13.17 7.98 -11.92
CA LEU A 481 -12.04 8.90 -12.11
C LEU A 481 -10.93 8.14 -12.84
N VAL A 482 -10.62 8.53 -14.07
CA VAL A 482 -9.52 7.94 -14.84
C VAL A 482 -8.23 8.66 -14.49
N VAL A 483 -7.22 7.91 -14.05
CA VAL A 483 -5.91 8.47 -13.68
C VAL A 483 -4.83 7.78 -14.49
N HIS A 484 -3.99 8.54 -15.17
CA HIS A 484 -2.84 8.00 -15.86
C HIS A 484 -1.61 7.97 -14.94
N TYR A 485 -0.96 6.81 -14.81
CA TYR A 485 0.21 6.66 -13.94
C TYR A 485 1.33 7.65 -14.29
N GLU A 486 1.56 7.88 -15.58
CA GLU A 486 2.61 8.78 -16.03
C GLU A 486 2.30 10.25 -15.77
N GLU A 487 1.02 10.63 -15.83
CA GLU A 487 0.57 11.95 -15.41
C GLU A 487 0.71 12.13 -13.89
N LEU A 488 0.25 11.15 -13.10
CA LEU A 488 0.45 11.15 -11.64
C LEU A 488 1.94 11.21 -11.25
N LYS A 489 2.84 10.71 -12.11
CA LYS A 489 4.29 10.83 -11.90
C LYS A 489 4.84 12.21 -12.26
N GLN A 490 4.36 12.80 -13.35
CA GLN A 490 4.83 14.09 -13.85
C GLN A 490 4.26 15.25 -13.02
N SER A 491 2.95 15.22 -12.76
CA SER A 491 2.17 16.26 -12.09
C SER A 491 1.56 15.72 -10.79
N LEU A 492 2.42 15.20 -9.91
CA LEU A 492 2.00 14.46 -8.70
C LEU A 492 0.92 15.16 -7.88
N ILE A 493 1.12 16.43 -7.56
CA ILE A 493 0.30 17.10 -6.56
C ILE A 493 -1.07 17.51 -7.11
N PRO A 494 -1.16 18.11 -8.32
CA PRO A 494 -2.46 18.31 -8.98
C PRO A 494 -3.28 17.03 -9.14
N THR A 495 -2.69 15.97 -9.70
CA THR A 495 -3.40 14.70 -9.93
C THR A 495 -3.80 14.03 -8.60
N LEU A 496 -2.94 14.09 -7.57
CA LEU A 496 -3.28 13.55 -6.26
C LEU A 496 -4.39 14.34 -5.57
N LYS A 497 -4.46 15.66 -5.76
CA LYS A 497 -5.58 16.50 -5.26
C LYS A 497 -6.91 16.04 -5.84
N GLU A 498 -6.96 15.82 -7.16
CA GLU A 498 -8.15 15.29 -7.83
C GLU A 498 -8.56 13.91 -7.29
N MET A 499 -7.57 13.02 -7.06
CA MET A 499 -7.83 11.71 -6.48
C MET A 499 -8.43 11.79 -5.06
N VAL A 500 -7.92 12.67 -4.18
CA VAL A 500 -8.44 12.79 -2.81
C VAL A 500 -9.77 13.52 -2.74
N GLU A 501 -10.00 14.48 -3.63
CA GLU A 501 -11.28 15.15 -3.80
C GLU A 501 -12.35 14.16 -4.26
N PHE A 502 -12.02 13.28 -5.20
CA PHE A 502 -12.91 12.20 -5.61
C PHE A 502 -13.27 11.24 -4.46
N LEU A 503 -12.36 11.05 -3.50
CA LEU A 503 -12.57 10.29 -2.27
C LEU A 503 -13.31 11.09 -1.18
N ASN A 504 -13.71 12.32 -1.46
CA ASN A 504 -14.40 13.23 -0.54
C ASN A 504 -13.58 13.53 0.72
N VAL A 505 -12.26 13.74 0.55
CA VAL A 505 -11.33 14.09 1.64
C VAL A 505 -10.62 15.40 1.32
N THR A 506 -10.71 16.35 2.24
CA THR A 506 -9.92 17.59 2.20
C THR A 506 -8.51 17.34 2.73
N VAL A 507 -7.49 17.85 2.05
CA VAL A 507 -6.08 17.70 2.45
C VAL A 507 -5.41 19.06 2.58
N THR A 508 -4.56 19.20 3.60
CA THR A 508 -3.76 20.42 3.81
C THR A 508 -2.54 20.44 2.88
N GLU A 509 -2.10 21.63 2.45
CA GLU A 509 -0.89 21.78 1.62
C GLU A 509 0.36 21.17 2.27
N ASP A 510 0.57 21.35 3.58
CA ASP A 510 1.73 20.79 4.29
C ASP A 510 1.81 19.27 4.18
N ARG A 511 0.65 18.61 4.21
CA ARG A 511 0.55 17.15 4.07
C ARG A 511 0.89 16.70 2.65
N LEU A 512 0.44 17.44 1.63
CA LEU A 512 0.78 17.19 0.24
C LEU A 512 2.27 17.40 -0.02
N LEU A 513 2.88 18.45 0.55
CA LEU A 513 4.32 18.69 0.46
C LEU A 513 5.13 17.58 1.13
N CYS A 514 4.67 17.07 2.28
CA CYS A 514 5.27 15.89 2.90
C CYS A 514 5.16 14.64 1.99
N VAL A 515 4.02 14.42 1.33
CA VAL A 515 3.84 13.30 0.37
C VAL A 515 4.84 13.44 -0.76
N GLU A 516 5.02 14.65 -1.30
CA GLU A 516 5.98 14.92 -2.37
C GLU A 516 7.43 14.59 -1.96
N ASN A 517 7.80 14.91 -0.73
CA ASN A 517 9.12 14.57 -0.19
C ASN A 517 9.28 13.05 0.06
N ASN A 518 8.19 12.35 0.37
CA ASN A 518 8.14 10.90 0.63
C ASN A 518 7.59 10.08 -0.55
N ARG A 519 7.63 10.61 -1.78
CA ARG A 519 6.87 10.06 -2.92
C ARG A 519 7.23 8.63 -3.32
N ASP A 520 8.48 8.21 -3.11
CA ASP A 520 8.99 6.94 -3.64
C ASP A 520 8.52 5.70 -2.85
N GLY A 521 8.18 5.87 -1.56
CA GLY A 521 7.78 4.79 -0.66
C GLY A 521 8.79 3.63 -0.59
N SER A 522 8.36 2.47 -0.07
CA SER A 522 9.22 1.29 0.15
C SER A 522 9.11 0.22 -0.94
N PHE A 523 8.43 0.54 -2.06
CA PHE A 523 8.01 -0.43 -3.10
C PHE A 523 8.45 -0.07 -4.51
N LYS A 524 9.38 0.88 -4.63
CA LYS A 524 10.06 1.19 -5.89
C LYS A 524 11.22 0.21 -6.08
N ARG A 525 11.24 -0.48 -7.23
CA ARG A 525 12.40 -1.31 -7.61
C ARG A 525 13.63 -0.41 -7.75
N SER A 526 14.65 -0.69 -6.96
CA SER A 526 15.95 -0.03 -7.00
C SER A 526 16.83 -0.74 -8.02
N GLY A 527 17.24 -0.04 -9.08
CA GLY A 527 18.12 -0.58 -10.10
C GLY A 527 18.27 0.39 -11.27
N ALA A 528 19.49 0.51 -11.80
CA ALA A 528 19.71 1.18 -13.08
C ALA A 528 18.87 0.44 -14.12
N LYS A 529 17.91 1.14 -14.73
CA LYS A 529 17.24 0.62 -15.92
C LYS A 529 18.35 0.33 -16.94
N GLN A 530 18.45 -0.91 -17.43
CA GLN A 530 19.15 -1.12 -18.71
C GLN A 530 18.42 -0.23 -19.71
N LYS A 531 19.09 0.85 -20.13
CA LYS A 531 18.48 1.93 -20.89
C LYS A 531 17.96 1.45 -22.26
N ASP A 532 18.47 0.29 -22.70
CA ASP A 532 18.28 -0.28 -24.03
C ASP A 532 17.71 -1.72 -24.01
N PHE A 533 17.13 -2.16 -22.88
CA PHE A 533 16.52 -3.49 -22.81
C PHE A 533 15.11 -3.48 -23.42
N GLU A 534 14.96 -4.08 -24.60
CA GLU A 534 13.72 -4.19 -25.36
C GLU A 534 13.32 -5.67 -25.51
N PRO A 535 12.41 -6.20 -24.66
CA PRO A 535 12.03 -7.61 -24.71
C PRO A 535 10.89 -7.91 -25.71
N PHE A 536 10.31 -6.91 -26.37
CA PHE A 536 9.14 -7.10 -27.23
C PHE A 536 9.53 -7.29 -28.69
N THR A 537 9.07 -8.38 -29.31
CA THR A 537 9.16 -8.58 -30.76
C THR A 537 8.19 -7.65 -31.49
N GLN A 538 8.33 -7.53 -32.81
CA GLN A 538 7.43 -6.68 -33.60
C GLN A 538 5.97 -7.17 -33.52
N GLU A 539 5.74 -8.48 -33.57
CA GLU A 539 4.39 -9.08 -33.47
C GLU A 539 3.74 -8.77 -32.11
N MET A 540 4.54 -8.79 -31.03
CA MET A 540 4.07 -8.39 -29.71
C MET A 540 3.71 -6.91 -29.66
N LYS A 541 4.52 -6.05 -30.29
CA LYS A 541 4.26 -4.61 -30.37
C LYS A 541 2.98 -4.34 -31.13
N ASP A 542 2.79 -4.97 -32.29
CA ASP A 542 1.57 -4.82 -33.10
C ASP A 542 0.32 -5.23 -32.32
N LEU A 543 0.39 -6.34 -31.59
CA LEU A 543 -0.68 -6.79 -30.70
C LEU A 543 -1.00 -5.77 -29.59
N ILE A 544 0.04 -5.30 -28.87
CA ILE A 544 -0.12 -4.33 -27.79
C ILE A 544 -0.66 -3.00 -28.33
N ASN A 545 -0.15 -2.54 -29.47
CA ASN A 545 -0.54 -1.31 -30.14
C ASN A 545 -2.02 -1.33 -30.55
N LYS A 546 -2.51 -2.45 -31.08
CA LYS A 546 -3.94 -2.64 -31.36
C LYS A 546 -4.79 -2.42 -30.12
N TYR A 547 -4.38 -2.99 -28.98
CA TYR A 547 -5.09 -2.81 -27.71
C TYR A 547 -5.02 -1.37 -27.18
N ILE A 548 -3.88 -0.69 -27.35
CA ILE A 548 -3.73 0.73 -26.98
C ILE A 548 -4.75 1.58 -27.74
N LEU A 549 -4.84 1.41 -29.06
CA LEU A 549 -5.79 2.15 -29.90
C LEU A 549 -7.24 1.89 -29.50
N THR A 550 -7.60 0.62 -29.24
CA THR A 550 -8.97 0.26 -28.80
C THR A 550 -9.32 0.92 -27.46
N VAL A 551 -8.39 0.95 -26.50
CA VAL A 551 -8.64 1.58 -25.20
C VAL A 551 -8.70 3.10 -25.31
N ASP A 552 -7.85 3.68 -26.15
CA ASP A 552 -7.80 5.12 -26.41
C ASP A 552 -9.11 5.64 -27.03
N GLU A 553 -9.63 4.92 -28.02
CA GLU A 553 -10.94 5.18 -28.63
C GLU A 553 -12.07 5.10 -27.60
N ALA A 554 -12.15 4.00 -26.84
CA ALA A 554 -13.19 3.81 -25.83
C ALA A 554 -13.17 4.87 -24.70
N LEU A 555 -11.99 5.40 -24.36
CA LEU A 555 -11.87 6.52 -23.44
C LEU A 555 -12.47 7.80 -24.02
N ARG A 556 -12.14 8.12 -25.28
CA ARG A 556 -12.66 9.32 -25.96
C ARG A 556 -14.16 9.25 -26.20
N GLU A 557 -14.70 8.09 -26.57
CA GLU A 557 -16.15 7.86 -26.70
C GLU A 557 -16.93 8.14 -25.41
N ARG A 558 -16.27 8.04 -24.25
CA ARG A 558 -16.83 8.35 -22.93
C ARG A 558 -16.42 9.72 -22.40
N ASN A 559 -15.98 10.62 -23.27
CA ASN A 559 -15.56 11.99 -22.95
C ASN A 559 -14.37 12.09 -21.98
N PHE A 560 -13.51 11.08 -21.91
CA PHE A 560 -12.21 11.19 -21.26
C PHE A 560 -11.15 11.71 -22.25
N SER A 561 -10.02 12.21 -21.74
CA SER A 561 -8.92 12.78 -22.54
C SER A 561 -8.21 11.82 -23.50
N GLY A 562 -8.55 10.52 -23.46
CA GLY A 562 -7.81 9.46 -24.13
C GLY A 562 -6.52 9.08 -23.38
N LEU A 563 -5.72 8.20 -23.98
CA LEU A 563 -4.42 7.81 -23.45
C LEU A 563 -3.36 8.89 -23.73
N PRO A 564 -2.39 9.10 -22.82
CA PRO A 564 -1.26 10.00 -23.05
C PRO A 564 -0.53 9.68 -24.35
N ARG A 565 -0.01 10.72 -25.04
CA ARG A 565 0.73 10.57 -26.31
C ARG A 565 1.92 9.61 -26.22
N GLU A 566 2.53 9.47 -25.04
CA GLU A 566 3.63 8.51 -24.82
C GLU A 566 3.19 7.04 -24.78
N TYR A 567 1.89 6.75 -24.78
CA TYR A 567 1.36 5.39 -24.86
C TYR A 567 1.06 5.02 -26.31
N VAL A 568 0.57 5.99 -27.09
CA VAL A 568 0.15 5.78 -28.47
C VAL A 568 1.40 5.50 -29.33
N PRO A 569 1.45 4.37 -30.06
CA PRO A 569 2.54 4.08 -30.98
C PRO A 569 2.68 5.20 -32.02
N ARG A 570 3.92 5.58 -32.31
CA ARG A 570 4.24 6.56 -33.35
C ARG A 570 4.34 5.91 -34.72
#